data_AF-G9KGJ1-F1
#
_entry.id   AF-G9KGJ1-F1
#
_cell.length_a   1.000
_cell.length_b   1.000
_cell.length_c   1.000
_cell.angle_alpha   90.00
_cell.angle_beta   90.00
_cell.angle_gamma   90.00
#
_symmetry.space_group_name_H-M   'P 1'
#
loop_
_entity.id
_entity.type
_entity.pdbx_description
1 polymer ?
#
loop_
_entity_poly.entity_id
_entity_poly.type
_entity_poly.pdbx_seq_one_letter_code
_entity_poly.pdbx_strand_id
1 'polypeptide(L)'
;LRPLSFIWSKLSVCGQLGHRLEQLALVFSTQKAESPAQLMRKANVLVSVLLDVALGLALLSWLHGKDRIGQLAEALVPVADHVAEALQHLLQWLMGAPAGLKMNRALDQVLGRFFLYHLHLWISYVHLLSPFIEHILWHVGLSACLGLTVALSTLSDIIALLTFHIYCFYVYGARLYCLKICGLSSLWRLFRGKKWNVLRQRVDSCSYDLDQLFIGTLLFTVLLFLLPTTALYYLVFTLLRLLVVAVQGLIHLLVDLVNSLPLYSLGLRLCRPYRLAA
;
A
#
# COMPACT_ATOMS: atom_id res chain seq x y z
N LEU A 1 -12.18 -15.47 -16.71
CA LEU A 1 -10.78 -15.17 -17.14
C LEU A 1 -10.36 -13.71 -16.89
N ARG A 2 -11.12 -12.69 -17.29
CA ARG A 2 -10.78 -11.26 -17.04
C ARG A 2 -10.55 -10.81 -15.57
N PRO A 3 -11.28 -11.31 -14.54
CA PRO A 3 -11.02 -10.88 -13.16
C PRO A 3 -9.72 -11.49 -12.61
N LEU A 4 -9.39 -12.71 -13.00
CA LEU A 4 -8.15 -13.38 -12.60
C LEU A 4 -6.92 -12.69 -13.18
N SER A 5 -6.96 -12.26 -14.44
CA SER A 5 -5.86 -11.47 -15.03
C SER A 5 -5.69 -10.11 -14.37
N PHE A 6 -6.78 -9.48 -13.93
CA PHE A 6 -6.70 -8.22 -13.17
C PHE A 6 -6.03 -8.43 -11.81
N ILE A 7 -6.45 -9.44 -11.06
CA ILE A 7 -5.85 -9.79 -9.76
C ILE A 7 -4.37 -10.14 -9.95
N TRP A 8 -4.05 -10.97 -10.95
CA TRP A 8 -2.68 -11.34 -11.29
C TRP A 8 -1.78 -10.14 -11.56
N SER A 9 -2.28 -9.12 -12.27
CA SER A 9 -1.52 -7.90 -12.53
C SER A 9 -1.31 -6.99 -11.30
N LYS A 10 -2.01 -7.26 -10.20
CA LYS A 10 -1.95 -6.46 -8.96
C LYS A 10 -1.12 -7.09 -7.85
N LEU A 11 -0.98 -8.43 -7.83
CA LEU A 11 -0.11 -9.11 -6.88
C LEU A 11 1.35 -8.97 -7.29
N SER A 12 2.19 -8.55 -6.33
CA SER A 12 3.62 -8.44 -6.53
C SER A 12 4.28 -9.80 -6.74
N VAL A 13 3.75 -10.85 -6.10
CA VAL A 13 4.24 -12.24 -6.28
C VAL A 13 4.05 -12.70 -7.72
N CYS A 14 2.88 -12.46 -8.29
CA CYS A 14 2.57 -12.83 -9.67
C CYS A 14 3.48 -12.14 -10.68
N GLY A 15 3.76 -10.85 -10.47
CA GLY A 15 4.74 -10.09 -11.27
C GLY A 15 6.15 -10.66 -11.15
N GLN A 16 6.62 -10.92 -9.93
CA GLN A 16 7.97 -11.44 -9.68
C GLN A 16 8.15 -12.88 -10.20
N LEU A 17 7.14 -13.74 -10.05
CA LEU A 17 7.15 -15.09 -10.63
C LEU A 17 7.19 -15.04 -12.17
N GLY A 18 6.42 -14.14 -12.80
CA GLY A 18 6.49 -13.91 -14.24
C GLY A 18 7.89 -13.50 -14.69
N HIS A 19 8.50 -12.53 -14.00
CA HIS A 19 9.87 -12.09 -14.28
C HIS A 19 10.90 -13.22 -14.14
N ARG A 20 10.77 -14.07 -13.11
CA ARG A 20 11.65 -15.21 -12.90
C ARG A 20 11.47 -16.30 -13.97
N LEU A 21 10.23 -16.56 -14.41
CA LEU A 21 9.97 -17.49 -15.51
C LEU A 21 10.61 -17.03 -16.82
N GLU A 22 10.57 -15.73 -17.13
CA GLU A 22 11.26 -15.16 -18.30
C GLU A 22 12.78 -15.30 -18.21
N GLN A 23 13.37 -15.08 -17.04
CA GLN A 23 14.79 -15.26 -16.80
C GLN A 23 15.22 -16.74 -16.96
N LEU A 24 14.43 -17.67 -16.40
CA LEU A 24 14.68 -19.10 -16.57
C LEU A 24 14.53 -19.51 -18.04
N ALA A 25 13.52 -19.01 -18.75
CA ALA A 25 13.35 -19.26 -20.18
C ALA A 25 14.55 -18.74 -21.00
N LEU A 26 15.12 -17.59 -20.65
CA LEU A 26 16.34 -17.04 -21.27
C LEU A 26 17.58 -17.91 -21.01
N VAL A 27 17.71 -18.47 -19.80
CA VAL A 27 18.81 -19.36 -19.42
C VAL A 27 18.69 -20.72 -20.10
N PHE A 28 17.49 -21.31 -20.12
CA PHE A 28 17.22 -22.63 -20.72
C PHE A 28 16.97 -22.59 -22.22
N SER A 29 16.92 -21.40 -22.84
CA SER A 29 16.82 -21.26 -24.29
C SER A 29 18.00 -21.96 -24.96
N THR A 30 17.68 -22.94 -25.82
CA THR A 30 18.62 -23.74 -26.61
C THR A 30 19.38 -22.94 -27.68
N GLN A 31 19.01 -21.68 -27.88
CA GLN A 31 19.67 -20.78 -28.82
C GLN A 31 21.07 -20.41 -28.31
N LYS A 32 22.10 -20.83 -29.06
CA LYS A 32 23.51 -20.54 -28.76
C LYS A 32 23.74 -19.02 -28.84
N ALA A 33 24.45 -18.45 -27.87
CA ALA A 33 24.74 -17.01 -27.88
C ALA A 33 25.61 -16.65 -29.09
N GLU A 34 25.15 -15.71 -29.91
CA GLU A 34 25.83 -15.29 -31.14
C GLU A 34 26.87 -14.19 -30.87
N SER A 35 26.70 -13.42 -29.79
CA SER A 35 27.62 -12.35 -29.40
C SER A 35 28.15 -12.48 -27.96
N PRO A 36 29.36 -11.98 -27.66
CA PRO A 36 29.93 -11.99 -26.30
C PRO A 36 29.06 -11.22 -25.30
N ALA A 37 28.38 -10.16 -25.73
CA ALA A 37 27.43 -9.42 -24.91
C ALA A 37 26.20 -10.26 -24.50
N GLN A 38 25.68 -11.09 -25.41
CA GLN A 38 24.58 -12.02 -25.10
C GLN A 38 25.02 -13.10 -24.10
N LEU A 39 26.25 -13.60 -24.23
CA LEU A 39 26.81 -14.57 -23.29
C LEU A 39 26.97 -13.96 -21.89
N MET A 40 27.49 -12.73 -21.80
CA MET A 40 27.58 -12.00 -20.54
C MET A 40 26.20 -11.75 -19.91
N ARG A 41 25.18 -11.43 -20.73
CA ARG A 41 23.81 -11.26 -20.25
C ARG A 41 23.24 -12.55 -19.68
N LYS A 42 23.37 -13.68 -20.39
CA LYS A 42 22.92 -15.00 -19.90
C LYS A 42 23.64 -15.40 -18.60
N ALA A 43 24.95 -15.17 -18.51
CA ALA A 43 25.74 -15.45 -17.31
C ALA A 43 25.35 -14.55 -16.12
N ASN A 44 25.14 -13.25 -16.33
CA ASN A 44 24.64 -12.32 -15.31
C ASN A 44 23.28 -12.77 -14.75
N VAL A 45 22.35 -13.13 -15.64
CA VAL A 45 21.02 -13.61 -15.23
C VAL A 45 21.14 -14.91 -14.43
N LEU A 46 21.93 -15.88 -14.89
CA LEU A 46 22.15 -17.14 -14.17
C LEU A 46 22.70 -16.90 -12.75
N VAL A 47 23.74 -16.07 -12.62
CA VAL A 47 24.35 -15.77 -11.31
C VAL A 47 23.39 -15.01 -10.40
N SER A 48 22.61 -14.06 -10.93
CA SER A 48 21.58 -13.35 -10.16
C SER A 48 20.51 -14.31 -9.64
N VAL A 49 20.00 -15.22 -10.48
CA VAL A 49 19.02 -16.24 -10.07
C VAL A 49 19.61 -17.17 -9.01
N LEU A 50 20.84 -17.66 -9.18
CA LEU A 50 21.49 -18.51 -8.19
C LEU A 50 21.71 -17.79 -6.86
N LEU A 51 22.09 -16.52 -6.88
CA LEU A 51 22.22 -15.74 -5.64
C LEU A 51 20.86 -15.57 -4.97
N ASP A 52 19.81 -15.21 -5.71
CA ASP A 52 18.48 -15.00 -5.15
C ASP A 52 17.95 -16.27 -4.47
N VAL A 53 18.14 -17.44 -5.10
CA VAL A 53 17.81 -18.74 -4.51
C VAL A 53 18.68 -19.03 -3.29
N ALA A 54 19.99 -18.77 -3.35
CA ALA A 54 20.89 -18.98 -2.20
C ALA A 54 20.50 -18.09 -1.00
N LEU A 55 20.15 -16.83 -1.24
CA LEU A 55 19.65 -15.91 -0.22
C LEU A 55 18.29 -16.36 0.33
N GLY A 56 17.42 -16.89 -0.54
CA GLY A 56 16.14 -17.46 -0.13
C GLY A 56 16.29 -18.70 0.77
N LEU A 57 17.21 -19.61 0.42
CA LEU A 57 17.53 -20.78 1.25
C LEU A 57 18.22 -20.38 2.57
N ALA A 58 19.07 -19.35 2.55
CA ALA A 58 19.64 -18.78 3.77
C ALA A 58 18.55 -18.20 4.67
N LEU A 59 17.57 -17.49 4.11
CA LEU A 59 16.41 -17.01 4.85
C LEU A 59 15.57 -18.16 5.43
N LEU A 60 15.27 -19.18 4.62
CA LEU A 60 14.50 -20.35 5.05
C LEU A 60 15.17 -21.09 6.21
N SER A 61 16.47 -21.37 6.08
CA SER A 61 17.25 -22.04 7.13
C SER A 61 17.36 -21.21 8.40
N TRP A 62 17.50 -19.88 8.26
CA TRP A 62 17.46 -18.96 9.39
C TRP A 62 16.10 -18.96 10.08
N LEU A 63 15.01 -18.99 9.31
CA LEU A 63 13.63 -18.94 9.80
C LEU A 63 13.21 -20.26 10.48
N HIS A 64 13.61 -21.42 9.94
CA HIS A 64 13.36 -22.73 10.56
C HIS A 64 14.30 -23.03 11.73
N GLY A 65 15.47 -22.40 11.78
CA GLY A 65 16.41 -22.59 12.87
C GLY A 65 15.87 -22.06 14.19
N LYS A 66 15.91 -22.88 15.25
CA LYS A 66 15.52 -22.52 16.64
C LYS A 66 14.06 -22.07 16.79
N ASP A 67 13.15 -22.58 15.95
CA ASP A 67 11.71 -22.32 16.06
C ASP A 67 11.34 -20.83 16.02
N ARG A 68 12.02 -20.06 15.16
CA ARG A 68 11.74 -18.62 15.00
C ARG A 68 10.38 -18.33 14.37
N ILE A 69 9.81 -19.27 13.62
CA ILE A 69 8.47 -19.12 13.04
C ILE A 69 7.44 -19.01 14.16
N GLY A 70 7.49 -19.93 15.14
CA GLY A 70 6.63 -19.87 16.32
C GLY A 70 6.81 -18.56 17.09
N GLN A 71 8.06 -18.19 17.38
CA GLN A 71 8.37 -16.92 18.08
C GLN A 71 7.85 -15.68 17.32
N LEU A 72 7.97 -15.66 16.00
CA LEU A 72 7.48 -14.56 15.18
C LEU A 72 5.94 -14.53 15.16
N ALA A 73 5.29 -15.70 15.08
CA ALA A 73 3.83 -15.80 15.15
C ALA A 73 3.30 -15.30 16.49
N GLU A 74 3.92 -15.72 17.61
CA GLU A 74 3.57 -15.27 18.95
C GLU A 74 3.82 -13.77 19.15
N ALA A 75 4.86 -13.20 18.52
CA ALA A 75 5.15 -11.77 18.61
C ALA A 75 4.22 -10.89 17.73
N LEU A 76 3.62 -11.42 16.68
CA LEU A 76 2.80 -10.65 15.74
C LEU A 76 1.49 -10.14 16.36
N VAL A 77 0.84 -10.93 17.22
CA VAL A 77 -0.43 -10.53 17.86
C VAL A 77 -0.22 -9.36 18.83
N PRO A 78 0.74 -9.40 19.79
CA PRO A 78 1.04 -8.26 20.65
C PRO A 78 1.44 -6.99 19.89
N VAL A 79 2.14 -7.12 18.76
CA VAL A 79 2.47 -5.97 17.90
C VAL A 79 1.21 -5.40 17.26
N ALA A 80 0.29 -6.25 16.79
CA ALA A 80 -0.99 -5.80 16.26
C ALA A 80 -1.85 -5.12 17.33
N ASP A 81 -1.86 -5.63 18.56
CA ASP A 81 -2.52 -5.00 19.71
C ASP A 81 -1.94 -3.63 20.01
N HIS A 82 -0.61 -3.51 20.07
CA HIS A 82 0.03 -2.23 20.31
C HIS A 82 -0.29 -1.20 19.22
N VAL A 83 -0.31 -1.62 17.95
CA VAL A 83 -0.73 -0.77 16.83
C VAL A 83 -2.20 -0.37 16.96
N ALA A 84 -3.07 -1.31 17.34
CA ALA A 84 -4.49 -1.03 17.58
C ALA A 84 -4.69 -0.01 18.70
N GLU A 85 -4.00 -0.17 19.83
CA GLU A 85 -4.04 0.76 20.96
C GLU A 85 -3.57 2.15 20.56
N ALA A 86 -2.45 2.26 19.83
CA ALA A 86 -1.95 3.54 19.34
C ALA A 86 -2.96 4.24 18.41
N LEU A 87 -3.59 3.49 17.50
CA LEU A 87 -4.65 3.99 16.62
C LEU A 87 -5.90 4.42 17.41
N GLN A 88 -6.28 3.65 18.42
CA GLN A 88 -7.41 3.95 19.30
C GLN A 88 -7.16 5.24 20.08
N HIS A 89 -5.97 5.39 20.68
CA HIS A 89 -5.58 6.62 21.37
C HIS A 89 -5.56 7.83 20.43
N LEU A 90 -5.05 7.67 19.20
CA LEU A 90 -5.08 8.72 18.19
C LEU A 90 -6.51 9.14 17.84
N LEU A 91 -7.43 8.17 17.64
CA LEU A 91 -8.84 8.44 17.36
C LEU A 91 -9.55 9.09 18.54
N GLN A 92 -9.28 8.66 19.77
CA GLN A 92 -9.84 9.28 20.98
C GLN A 92 -9.33 10.71 21.18
N TRP A 93 -8.04 10.96 20.92
CA TRP A 93 -7.45 12.30 20.93
C TRP A 93 -8.10 13.20 19.87
N LEU A 94 -8.33 12.64 18.68
CA LEU A 94 -9.01 13.29 17.56
C LEU A 94 -10.46 13.69 17.93
N MET A 95 -11.16 12.84 18.68
CA MET A 95 -12.53 13.11 19.14
C MET A 95 -12.65 14.15 20.26
N GLY A 96 -11.52 14.46 20.92
CA GLY A 96 -11.45 15.39 22.04
C GLY A 96 -11.43 16.84 21.59
N ALA A 97 -10.22 17.37 21.39
CA ALA A 97 -9.96 18.72 20.91
C ALA A 97 -8.53 18.77 20.31
N PRO A 98 -8.32 18.13 19.15
CA PRO A 98 -6.99 17.97 18.58
C PRO A 98 -6.39 19.34 18.28
N ALA A 99 -5.20 19.60 18.83
CA ALA A 99 -4.47 20.87 18.68
C ALA A 99 -5.31 22.14 19.00
N GLY A 100 -6.32 22.03 19.87
CA GLY A 100 -7.21 23.15 20.22
C GLY A 100 -8.24 23.52 19.14
N LEU A 101 -8.35 22.75 18.06
CA LEU A 101 -9.35 22.98 17.01
C LEU A 101 -10.74 22.59 17.51
N LYS A 102 -11.68 23.53 17.47
CA LYS A 102 -13.08 23.29 17.81
C LYS A 102 -13.77 22.53 16.68
N MET A 103 -13.79 21.21 16.78
CA MET A 103 -14.46 20.33 15.82
C MET A 103 -15.98 20.29 16.01
N ASN A 104 -16.70 19.87 14.97
CA ASN A 104 -18.13 19.60 15.10
C ASN A 104 -18.33 18.29 15.87
N ARG A 105 -18.79 18.39 17.12
CA ARG A 105 -18.96 17.25 18.06
C ARG A 105 -19.83 16.13 17.52
N ALA A 106 -20.92 16.44 16.84
CA ALA A 106 -21.84 15.41 16.34
C ALA A 106 -21.20 14.59 15.22
N LEU A 107 -20.58 15.25 14.24
CA LEU A 107 -19.89 14.57 13.14
C LEU A 107 -18.69 13.77 13.65
N ASP A 108 -17.90 14.38 14.52
CA ASP A 108 -16.71 13.78 15.11
C ASP A 108 -17.05 12.51 15.91
N GLN A 109 -18.12 12.53 16.72
CA GLN A 109 -18.60 11.33 17.42
C GLN A 109 -19.03 10.21 16.48
N VAL A 110 -19.75 10.54 15.40
CA VAL A 110 -20.19 9.54 14.42
C VAL A 110 -19.01 8.92 13.69
N LEU A 111 -18.09 9.75 13.18
CA LEU A 111 -16.88 9.28 12.49
C LEU A 111 -15.96 8.49 13.43
N GLY A 112 -15.71 9.02 14.62
CA GLY A 112 -14.88 8.36 15.62
C GLY A 112 -15.41 6.99 16.03
N ARG A 113 -16.71 6.87 16.35
CA ARG A 113 -17.34 5.57 16.67
C ARG A 113 -17.28 4.61 15.48
N PHE A 114 -17.50 5.11 14.26
CA PHE A 114 -17.39 4.31 13.06
C PHE A 114 -15.98 3.71 12.90
N PHE A 115 -14.93 4.53 13.00
CA PHE A 115 -13.56 4.04 12.86
C PHE A 115 -13.11 3.15 14.01
N LEU A 116 -13.47 3.48 15.26
CA LEU A 116 -13.19 2.65 16.43
C LEU A 116 -13.85 1.27 16.30
N TYR A 117 -15.09 1.20 15.82
CA TYR A 117 -15.77 -0.07 15.58
C TYR A 117 -15.02 -0.92 14.54
N HIS A 118 -14.55 -0.32 13.45
CA HIS A 118 -13.80 -1.07 12.45
C HIS A 118 -12.41 -1.49 12.93
N LEU A 119 -11.75 -0.66 13.76
CA LEU A 119 -10.49 -1.02 14.40
C LEU A 119 -10.68 -2.22 15.33
N HIS A 120 -11.77 -2.23 16.10
CA HIS A 120 -12.14 -3.36 16.96
C HIS A 120 -12.43 -4.63 16.13
N LEU A 121 -13.13 -4.49 15.00
CA LEU A 121 -13.33 -5.62 14.08
C LEU A 121 -12.00 -6.14 13.56
N TRP A 122 -11.10 -5.26 13.09
CA TRP A 122 -9.80 -5.65 12.56
C TRP A 122 -8.97 -6.41 13.60
N ILE A 123 -8.84 -5.89 14.82
CA ILE A 123 -8.06 -6.58 15.86
C ILE A 123 -8.71 -7.91 16.27
N SER A 124 -10.04 -7.98 16.31
CA SER A 124 -10.76 -9.25 16.53
C SER A 124 -10.48 -10.27 15.41
N TYR A 125 -10.39 -9.83 14.15
CA TYR A 125 -10.02 -10.70 13.03
C TYR A 125 -8.56 -11.17 13.14
N VAL A 126 -7.63 -10.32 13.56
CA VAL A 126 -6.22 -10.73 13.80
C VAL A 126 -6.15 -11.81 14.87
N HIS A 127 -6.87 -11.64 15.99
CA HIS A 127 -6.96 -12.67 17.03
C HIS A 127 -7.57 -13.98 16.53
N LEU A 128 -8.64 -13.90 15.74
CA LEU A 128 -9.24 -15.08 15.12
C LEU A 128 -8.26 -15.79 14.17
N LEU A 129 -7.39 -15.02 13.50
CA LEU A 129 -6.37 -15.54 12.59
C LEU A 129 -5.12 -16.03 13.32
N SER A 130 -4.93 -15.70 14.61
CA SER A 130 -3.78 -16.07 15.43
C SER A 130 -3.32 -17.53 15.26
N PRO A 131 -4.17 -18.57 15.36
CA PRO A 131 -3.73 -19.96 15.19
C PRO A 131 -3.24 -20.28 13.77
N PHE A 132 -3.61 -19.47 12.77
CA PHE A 132 -3.18 -19.65 11.38
C PHE A 132 -1.94 -18.82 11.03
N ILE A 133 -1.51 -17.88 11.86
CA ILE A 133 -0.36 -17.00 11.58
C ILE A 133 0.92 -17.84 11.39
N GLU A 134 1.15 -18.81 12.26
CA GLU A 134 2.31 -19.71 12.15
C GLU A 134 2.32 -20.46 10.81
N HIS A 135 1.17 -21.01 10.41
CA HIS A 135 1.03 -21.65 9.11
C HIS A 135 1.26 -20.66 7.95
N ILE A 136 0.75 -19.44 8.01
CA ILE A 136 0.98 -18.42 6.98
C ILE A 136 2.47 -18.11 6.85
N LEU A 137 3.17 -17.91 7.98
CA LEU A 137 4.61 -17.66 8.01
C LEU A 137 5.41 -18.86 7.47
N TRP A 138 4.95 -20.08 7.73
CA TRP A 138 5.55 -21.28 7.17
C TRP A 138 5.46 -21.30 5.63
N HIS A 139 4.31 -20.94 5.06
CA HIS A 139 4.14 -20.82 3.60
C HIS A 139 4.99 -19.69 3.00
N VAL A 140 5.17 -18.58 3.71
CA VAL A 140 6.10 -17.50 3.32
C VAL A 140 7.55 -17.99 3.37
N GLY A 141 7.91 -18.79 4.38
CA GLY A 141 9.20 -19.45 4.44
C GLY A 141 9.42 -20.37 3.24
N LEU A 142 8.44 -21.22 2.93
CA LEU A 142 8.50 -22.14 1.80
C LEU A 142 8.66 -21.42 0.45
N SER A 143 8.03 -20.26 0.26
CA SER A 143 8.18 -19.48 -0.97
C SER A 143 9.61 -18.93 -1.16
N ALA A 144 10.41 -18.83 -0.09
CA ALA A 144 11.82 -18.47 -0.16
C ALA A 144 12.68 -19.54 -0.88
N CYS A 145 12.20 -20.79 -1.01
CA CYS A 145 12.85 -21.80 -1.85
C CYS A 145 12.93 -21.37 -3.33
N LEU A 146 11.99 -20.55 -3.79
CA LEU A 146 11.96 -20.02 -5.17
C LEU A 146 12.82 -18.76 -5.34
N GLY A 147 13.39 -18.24 -4.25
CA GLY A 147 14.19 -17.02 -4.21
C GLY A 147 13.74 -16.06 -3.11
N LEU A 148 14.69 -15.27 -2.58
CA LEU A 148 14.41 -14.22 -1.60
C LEU A 148 13.39 -13.21 -2.14
N THR A 149 13.51 -12.83 -3.41
CA THR A 149 12.58 -11.87 -4.03
C THR A 149 11.12 -12.35 -4.05
N VAL A 150 10.88 -13.65 -4.24
CA VAL A 150 9.53 -14.23 -4.22
C VAL A 150 8.95 -14.19 -2.80
N ALA A 151 9.76 -14.49 -1.78
CA ALA A 151 9.34 -14.38 -0.38
C ALA A 151 9.01 -12.93 0.01
N LEU A 152 9.85 -11.97 -0.38
CA LEU A 152 9.61 -10.54 -0.13
C LEU A 152 8.35 -10.01 -0.83
N SER A 153 8.10 -10.40 -2.08
CA SER A 153 6.84 -10.09 -2.76
C SER A 153 5.64 -10.72 -2.04
N THR A 154 5.77 -11.96 -1.55
CA THR A 154 4.69 -12.62 -0.79
C THR A 154 4.36 -11.86 0.49
N LEU A 155 5.39 -11.42 1.21
CA LEU A 155 5.23 -10.58 2.38
C LEU A 155 4.56 -9.24 2.06
N SER A 156 4.93 -8.59 0.95
CA SER A 156 4.31 -7.33 0.50
C SER A 156 2.81 -7.49 0.23
N ASP A 157 2.41 -8.60 -0.41
CA ASP A 157 1.00 -8.90 -0.69
C ASP A 157 0.21 -9.20 0.61
N ILE A 158 0.81 -9.89 1.59
CA ILE A 158 0.21 -10.11 2.92
C ILE A 158 0.01 -8.77 3.65
N ILE A 159 1.01 -7.87 3.63
CA ILE A 159 0.90 -6.52 4.22
C ILE A 159 -0.22 -5.73 3.53
N ALA A 160 -0.34 -5.82 2.20
CA ALA A 160 -1.40 -5.17 1.43
C ALA A 160 -2.79 -5.64 1.88
N LEU A 161 -2.95 -6.95 2.08
CA LEU A 161 -4.20 -7.55 2.52
C LEU A 161 -4.54 -7.15 3.96
N LEU A 162 -3.58 -7.24 4.87
CA LEU A 162 -3.77 -6.89 6.29
C LEU A 162 -4.18 -5.43 6.47
N THR A 163 -3.61 -4.53 5.65
CA THR A 163 -3.85 -3.09 5.70
C THR A 163 -4.92 -2.58 4.72
N PHE A 164 -5.67 -3.49 4.09
CA PHE A 164 -6.71 -3.15 3.11
C PHE A 164 -7.78 -2.18 3.68
N HIS A 165 -8.16 -2.36 4.94
CA HIS A 165 -9.12 -1.50 5.62
C HIS A 165 -8.65 -0.03 5.69
N ILE A 166 -7.35 0.22 5.89
CA ILE A 166 -6.76 1.57 5.88
C ILE A 166 -6.92 2.21 4.50
N TYR A 167 -6.70 1.45 3.42
CA TYR A 167 -6.92 1.92 2.06
C TYR A 167 -8.40 2.28 1.82
N CYS A 168 -9.34 1.45 2.28
CA CYS A 168 -10.77 1.75 2.19
C CYS A 168 -11.12 3.08 2.90
N PHE A 169 -10.63 3.30 4.13
CA PHE A 169 -10.87 4.54 4.86
C PHE A 169 -10.24 5.76 4.20
N TYR A 170 -9.03 5.62 3.67
CA TYR A 170 -8.42 6.67 2.87
C TYR A 170 -9.30 7.05 1.67
N VAL A 171 -9.80 6.07 0.90
CA VAL A 171 -10.66 6.33 -0.26
C VAL A 171 -11.97 6.99 0.18
N TYR A 172 -12.62 6.51 1.25
CA TYR A 172 -13.85 7.12 1.76
C TYR A 172 -13.63 8.55 2.27
N GLY A 173 -12.55 8.79 3.01
CA GLY A 173 -12.15 10.12 3.46
C GLY A 173 -11.91 11.07 2.29
N ALA A 174 -11.16 10.63 1.27
CA ALA A 174 -10.89 11.41 0.07
C ALA A 174 -12.18 11.78 -0.69
N ARG A 175 -13.11 10.82 -0.83
CA ARG A 175 -14.41 11.05 -1.47
C ARG A 175 -15.27 12.03 -0.68
N LEU A 176 -15.35 11.86 0.64
CA LEU A 176 -16.11 12.75 1.51
C LEU A 176 -15.53 14.17 1.48
N TYR A 177 -14.21 14.31 1.58
CA TYR A 177 -13.52 15.60 1.48
C TYR A 177 -13.77 16.27 0.13
N CYS A 178 -13.64 15.53 -0.98
CA CYS A 178 -13.93 16.03 -2.32
C CYS A 178 -15.39 16.50 -2.46
N LEU A 179 -16.35 15.74 -1.92
CA LEU A 179 -17.77 16.14 -1.89
C LEU A 179 -17.96 17.46 -1.13
N LYS A 180 -17.32 17.64 0.03
CA LYS A 180 -17.38 18.88 0.81
C LYS A 180 -16.81 20.07 0.03
N ILE A 181 -15.65 19.92 -0.60
CA ILE A 181 -15.02 20.98 -1.40
C ILE A 181 -15.86 21.34 -2.64
N CYS A 182 -16.35 20.35 -3.37
CA CYS A 182 -17.24 20.56 -4.52
C CYS A 182 -18.57 21.21 -4.12
N GLY A 183 -19.13 20.82 -2.96
CA GLY A 183 -20.32 21.43 -2.37
C GLY A 183 -20.10 22.89 -2.02
N LEU A 184 -19.02 23.19 -1.29
CA LEU A 184 -18.64 24.57 -0.95
C LEU A 184 -18.38 25.43 -2.19
N SER A 185 -17.67 24.89 -3.19
CA SER A 185 -17.44 25.58 -4.47
C SER A 185 -18.75 25.88 -5.21
N SER A 186 -19.70 24.95 -5.17
CA SER A 186 -21.02 25.14 -5.79
C SER A 186 -21.87 26.20 -5.08
N LEU A 187 -21.88 26.19 -3.75
CA LEU A 187 -22.59 27.19 -2.95
C LEU A 187 -21.92 28.57 -3.01
N TRP A 188 -20.60 28.63 -3.13
CA TRP A 188 -19.89 29.89 -3.38
C TRP A 188 -20.32 30.53 -4.71
N ARG A 189 -20.59 29.71 -5.75
CA ARG A 189 -21.14 30.21 -7.02
C ARG A 189 -22.56 30.73 -6.85
N LEU A 190 -23.40 30.02 -6.08
CA LEU A 190 -24.78 30.42 -5.76
C LEU A 190 -24.82 31.85 -5.17
N PHE A 191 -23.96 32.17 -4.20
CA PHE A 191 -23.89 33.52 -3.60
C PHE A 191 -23.48 34.62 -4.58
N ARG A 192 -22.77 34.26 -5.64
CA ARG A 192 -22.35 35.20 -6.68
C ARG A 192 -23.36 35.31 -7.83
N GLY A 193 -24.53 34.68 -7.72
CA GLY A 193 -25.49 34.62 -8.80
C GLY A 193 -24.98 33.82 -10.01
N LYS A 194 -24.14 32.81 -9.78
CA LYS A 194 -23.47 32.02 -10.83
C LYS A 194 -23.85 30.54 -10.75
N LYS A 195 -24.05 29.91 -11.91
CA LYS A 195 -24.39 28.48 -12.06
C LYS A 195 -23.42 27.80 -13.03
N TRP A 196 -22.99 26.58 -12.71
CA TRP A 196 -22.28 25.74 -13.69
C TRP A 196 -23.28 25.12 -14.68
N ASN A 197 -23.11 25.40 -15.97
CA ASN A 197 -23.91 24.82 -17.03
C ASN A 197 -23.17 23.61 -17.61
N VAL A 198 -23.67 22.41 -17.31
CA VAL A 198 -23.07 21.15 -17.76
C VAL A 198 -23.13 21.00 -19.30
N LEU A 199 -24.15 21.55 -19.95
CA LEU A 199 -24.32 21.43 -21.40
C LEU A 199 -23.31 22.29 -22.18
N ARG A 200 -22.96 23.46 -21.64
CA ARG A 200 -22.03 24.42 -22.26
C ARG A 200 -20.65 24.47 -21.61
N GLN A 201 -20.42 23.62 -20.58
CA GLN A 201 -19.19 23.54 -19.79
C GLN A 201 -18.64 24.92 -19.35
N ARG A 202 -19.54 25.82 -18.94
CA ARG A 202 -19.19 27.20 -18.55
C ARG A 202 -20.01 27.68 -17.35
N VAL A 203 -19.55 28.76 -16.71
CA VAL A 203 -20.27 29.41 -15.61
C VAL A 203 -21.17 30.52 -16.19
N ASP A 204 -22.49 30.35 -16.06
CA ASP A 204 -23.49 31.34 -16.48
C ASP A 204 -24.02 32.13 -15.27
N SER A 205 -24.46 33.37 -15.49
CA SER A 205 -25.22 34.14 -14.49
C SER A 205 -26.64 33.61 -14.36
N CYS A 206 -27.15 33.51 -13.14
CA CYS A 206 -28.51 33.08 -12.82
C CYS A 206 -29.07 33.99 -11.72
N SER A 207 -30.30 34.48 -11.90
CA SER A 207 -31.06 35.11 -10.83
C SER A 207 -31.57 34.01 -9.88
N TYR A 208 -31.32 34.19 -8.58
CA TYR A 208 -31.80 33.28 -7.54
C TYR A 208 -32.75 34.04 -6.61
N ASP A 209 -33.79 33.36 -6.15
CA ASP A 209 -34.73 33.92 -5.18
C ASP A 209 -34.10 34.01 -3.78
N LEU A 210 -34.64 34.89 -2.93
CA LEU A 210 -34.14 35.10 -1.57
C LEU A 210 -34.14 33.81 -0.74
N ASP A 211 -35.18 32.97 -0.88
CA ASP A 211 -35.29 31.70 -0.17
C ASP A 211 -34.17 30.72 -0.56
N GLN A 212 -33.82 30.67 -1.85
CA GLN A 212 -32.74 29.83 -2.35
C GLN A 212 -31.38 30.30 -1.82
N LEU A 213 -31.18 31.62 -1.78
CA LEU A 213 -29.97 32.22 -1.22
C LEU A 213 -29.85 31.94 0.28
N PHE A 214 -30.95 32.01 1.02
CA PHE A 214 -31.01 31.71 2.45
C PHE A 214 -30.63 30.24 2.74
N ILE A 215 -31.27 29.29 2.06
CA ILE A 215 -30.96 27.85 2.20
C ILE A 215 -29.49 27.58 1.81
N GLY A 216 -29.02 28.20 0.74
CA GLY A 216 -27.62 28.11 0.31
C GLY A 216 -26.64 28.59 1.37
N THR A 217 -26.96 29.68 2.06
CA THR A 217 -26.15 30.25 3.14
C THR A 217 -26.10 29.34 4.35
N LEU A 218 -27.24 28.76 4.73
CA LEU A 218 -27.32 27.76 5.81
C LEU A 218 -26.48 26.52 5.45
N LEU A 219 -26.65 25.95 4.26
CA LEU A 219 -25.90 24.76 3.86
C LEU A 219 -24.39 25.06 3.76
N PHE A 220 -24.01 26.23 3.28
CA PHE A 220 -22.61 26.63 3.18
C PHE A 220 -21.96 26.76 4.54
N THR A 221 -22.62 27.45 5.49
CA THR A 221 -22.12 27.60 6.86
C THR A 221 -21.98 26.24 7.55
N VAL A 222 -22.97 25.35 7.39
CA VAL A 222 -22.89 23.96 7.88
C VAL A 222 -21.69 23.24 7.25
N LEU A 223 -21.57 23.20 5.92
CA LEU A 223 -20.45 22.51 5.27
C LEU A 223 -19.08 23.08 5.65
N LEU A 224 -18.99 24.41 5.80
CA LEU A 224 -17.77 25.10 6.20
C LEU A 224 -17.35 24.72 7.61
N PHE A 225 -18.29 24.63 8.57
CA PHE A 225 -17.99 24.20 9.93
C PHE A 225 -17.72 22.70 10.07
N LEU A 226 -18.25 21.87 9.16
CA LEU A 226 -17.94 20.43 9.13
C LEU A 226 -16.59 20.12 8.46
N LEU A 227 -16.11 21.01 7.57
CA LEU A 227 -14.92 20.77 6.75
C LEU A 227 -13.65 20.47 7.58
N PRO A 228 -13.31 21.22 8.65
CA PRO A 228 -12.11 20.95 9.44
C PRO A 228 -12.10 19.54 10.03
N THR A 229 -13.28 19.06 10.48
CA THR A 229 -13.45 17.71 11.04
C THR A 229 -13.16 16.66 9.96
N THR A 230 -13.80 16.75 8.80
CA THR A 230 -13.54 15.82 7.69
C THR A 230 -12.08 15.87 7.20
N ALA A 231 -11.49 17.06 7.13
CA ALA A 231 -10.12 17.24 6.66
C ALA A 231 -9.10 16.57 7.58
N LEU A 232 -9.28 16.67 8.90
CA LEU A 232 -8.35 16.07 9.86
C LEU A 232 -8.41 14.54 9.85
N TYR A 233 -9.60 13.95 9.82
CA TYR A 233 -9.75 12.49 9.63
C TYR A 233 -9.12 12.04 8.30
N TYR A 234 -9.37 12.76 7.20
CA TYR A 234 -8.74 12.45 5.92
C TYR A 234 -7.20 12.51 5.98
N LEU A 235 -6.64 13.51 6.66
CA LEU A 235 -5.20 13.65 6.85
C LEU A 235 -4.61 12.44 7.61
N VAL A 236 -5.22 12.04 8.73
CA VAL A 236 -4.76 10.89 9.52
C VAL A 236 -4.71 9.61 8.67
N PHE A 237 -5.78 9.28 7.94
CA PHE A 237 -5.78 8.09 7.08
C PHE A 237 -4.82 8.20 5.89
N THR A 238 -4.58 9.42 5.39
CA THR A 238 -3.57 9.66 4.35
C THR A 238 -2.17 9.38 4.88
N LEU A 239 -1.85 9.83 6.10
CA LEU A 239 -0.56 9.56 6.74
C LEU A 239 -0.35 8.08 7.02
N LEU A 240 -1.37 7.38 7.55
CA LEU A 240 -1.34 5.94 7.74
C LEU A 240 -1.14 5.19 6.42
N ARG A 241 -1.84 5.61 5.36
CA ARG A 241 -1.68 5.02 4.03
C ARG A 241 -0.28 5.26 3.47
N LEU A 242 0.27 6.46 3.67
CA LEU A 242 1.63 6.79 3.24
C LEU A 242 2.67 5.92 3.94
N LEU A 243 2.51 5.66 5.25
CA LEU A 243 3.37 4.76 6.00
C LEU A 243 3.35 3.34 5.43
N VAL A 244 2.16 2.80 5.17
CA VAL A 244 2.01 1.46 4.55
C VAL A 244 2.67 1.41 3.17
N VAL A 245 2.42 2.41 2.32
CA VAL A 245 3.01 2.49 0.98
C VAL A 245 4.53 2.65 1.05
N ALA A 246 5.06 3.36 2.04
CA ALA A 246 6.50 3.49 2.25
C ALA A 246 7.16 2.15 2.62
N VAL A 247 6.54 1.37 3.52
CA VAL A 247 7.01 0.02 3.87
C VAL A 247 6.99 -0.90 2.66
N GLN A 248 5.89 -0.91 1.90
CA GLN A 248 5.79 -1.70 0.66
C GLN A 248 6.82 -1.23 -0.38
N GLY A 249 6.99 0.07 -0.54
CA GLY A 249 7.98 0.67 -1.44
C GLY A 249 9.41 0.27 -1.08
N LEU A 250 9.74 0.16 0.21
CA LEU A 250 11.03 -0.34 0.67
C LEU A 250 11.23 -1.81 0.30
N ILE A 251 10.21 -2.65 0.48
CA ILE A 251 10.27 -4.07 0.07
C ILE A 251 10.49 -4.17 -1.44
N HIS A 252 9.75 -3.40 -2.24
CA HIS A 252 9.92 -3.36 -3.69
C HIS A 252 11.31 -2.89 -4.10
N LEU A 253 11.85 -1.87 -3.43
CA LEU A 253 13.21 -1.40 -3.68
C LEU A 253 14.26 -2.49 -3.38
N LEU A 254 14.08 -3.26 -2.31
CA LEU A 254 14.96 -4.39 -2.00
C LEU A 254 14.87 -5.48 -3.08
N VAL A 255 13.67 -5.79 -3.57
CA VAL A 255 13.47 -6.74 -4.68
C VAL A 255 14.16 -6.24 -5.96
N ASP A 256 13.98 -4.97 -6.30
CA ASP A 256 14.59 -4.35 -7.48
C ASP A 256 16.12 -4.30 -7.37
N LEU A 257 16.65 -4.05 -6.17
CA LEU A 257 18.08 -4.12 -5.91
C LEU A 257 18.63 -5.52 -6.17
N VAL A 258 18.00 -6.57 -5.63
CA VAL A 258 18.43 -7.96 -5.87
C VAL A 258 18.32 -8.34 -7.35
N ASN A 259 17.27 -7.90 -8.05
CA ASN A 259 17.07 -8.17 -9.47
C ASN A 259 18.06 -7.44 -10.39
N SER A 260 18.50 -6.24 -10.02
CA SER A 260 19.31 -5.38 -10.90
C SER A 260 20.81 -5.56 -10.76
N LEU A 261 21.30 -6.20 -9.69
CA LEU A 261 22.74 -6.38 -9.43
C LEU A 261 23.42 -7.28 -10.48
N PRO A 262 24.30 -6.74 -11.35
CA PRO A 262 24.98 -7.52 -12.37
C PRO A 262 26.26 -8.14 -11.79
N LEU A 263 26.07 -9.08 -10.87
CA LEU A 263 27.14 -9.63 -10.02
C LEU A 263 28.26 -10.31 -10.81
N TYR A 264 27.91 -10.96 -11.92
CA TYR A 264 28.91 -11.65 -12.73
C TYR A 264 29.82 -10.66 -13.48
N SER A 265 29.30 -9.56 -14.05
CA SER A 265 30.15 -8.54 -14.66
C SER A 265 30.97 -7.75 -13.64
N LEU A 266 30.44 -7.52 -12.43
CA LEU A 266 31.18 -6.94 -11.30
C LEU A 266 32.31 -7.87 -10.85
N GLY A 267 32.03 -9.16 -10.69
CA GLY A 267 33.04 -10.17 -10.35
C GLY A 267 34.11 -10.31 -11.43
N LEU A 268 33.72 -10.27 -12.72
CA LEU A 268 34.69 -10.26 -13.82
C LEU A 268 35.56 -9.00 -13.78
N ARG A 269 35.00 -7.83 -13.44
CA ARG A 269 35.74 -6.57 -13.36
C ARG A 269 36.76 -6.57 -12.23
N LEU A 270 36.43 -7.18 -11.10
CA LEU A 270 37.31 -7.30 -9.94
C LEU A 270 38.39 -8.36 -10.13
N CYS A 271 38.04 -9.55 -10.63
CA CYS A 271 38.95 -10.68 -10.73
C CYS A 271 39.75 -10.70 -12.05
N ARG A 272 39.16 -10.25 -13.16
CA ARG A 272 39.75 -10.33 -14.53
C ARG A 272 39.30 -9.15 -15.43
N PRO A 273 39.78 -7.92 -15.18
CA PRO A 273 39.34 -6.72 -15.91
C PRO A 273 39.61 -6.79 -17.43
N TYR A 274 40.61 -7.55 -17.86
CA TYR A 274 40.99 -7.72 -19.27
C TYR A 274 39.93 -8.43 -20.14
N ARG A 275 39.03 -9.23 -19.55
CA ARG A 275 37.95 -9.92 -20.29
C ARG A 275 36.74 -9.04 -20.63
N LEU A 276 36.67 -7.83 -20.07
CA LEU A 276 35.60 -6.86 -20.35
C LEU A 276 35.92 -5.92 -21.53
N ALA A 277 37.20 -5.86 -21.92
CA ALA A 277 37.69 -4.97 -22.97
C ALA A 277 37.86 -5.65 -24.35
N ALA A 278 37.62 -6.96 -24.42
CA ALA A 278 37.70 -7.79 -25.64
C ALA A 278 36.31 -8.29 -26.03
#